data_AF-A0A536CCW3-F1
#
_entry.id   AF-A0A536CCW3-F1
#
_cell.length_a   1.000
_cell.length_b   1.000
_cell.length_c   1.000
_cell.angle_alpha   90.00
_cell.angle_beta   90.00
_cell.angle_gamma   90.00
#
_symmetry.space_group_name_H-M   'P 1'
#
loop_
_entity.id
_entity.type
_entity.pdbx_description
1 polymer ?
#
loop_
_entity_poly.entity_id
_entity_poly.type
_entity_poly.pdbx_seq_one_letter_code
_entity_poly.pdbx_strand_id
1 'polypeptide(L)'
;MQGTAVWRELQLLLSLNLPESAYYVWEGTAICCHCDDQRLVIGAPTEQSARQLVQAYLPVVRRTLEAIPDAPKRVSVVVTTGPPARA
;
A
#
# COMPACT_ATOMS: atom_id res chain seq x y z
N MET A 1 -0.04 16.63 8.58
CA MET A 1 0.66 15.64 7.73
C MET A 1 0.53 14.21 8.28
N GLN A 2 -0.66 13.79 8.74
CA GLN A 2 -0.85 12.51 9.44
C GLN A 2 -0.73 11.29 8.51
N GLY A 3 -1.20 11.39 7.27
CA GLY A 3 -1.11 10.29 6.28
C GLY A 3 0.31 9.81 5.97
N THR A 4 1.32 10.68 6.08
CA THR A 4 2.73 10.30 5.91
C THR A 4 3.25 9.46 7.07
N ALA A 5 2.73 9.66 8.28
CA ALA A 5 3.13 8.89 9.47
C ALA A 5 2.59 7.46 9.43
N VAL A 6 1.30 7.30 9.13
CA VAL A 6 0.66 5.97 9.02
C VAL A 6 1.30 5.13 7.91
N TRP A 7 1.62 5.74 6.76
CA TRP A 7 2.31 5.03 5.69
C TRP A 7 3.70 4.54 6.13
N ARG A 8 4.49 5.38 6.80
CA ARG A 8 5.82 4.98 7.31
C ARG A 8 5.73 3.88 8.37
N GLU A 9 4.77 3.98 9.28
CA GLU A 9 4.54 2.96 10.31
C GLU A 9 4.13 1.62 9.66
N LEU A 10 3.25 1.66 8.66
CA LEU A 10 2.90 0.48 7.88
C LEU A 10 4.13 -0.15 7.21
N GLN A 11 5.01 0.64 6.59
CA GLN A 11 6.24 0.14 5.98
C GLN A 11 7.14 -0.55 7.02
N LEU A 12 7.32 0.07 8.18
CA LEU A 12 8.10 -0.50 9.29
C LEU A 12 7.51 -1.82 9.78
N LEU A 13 6.20 -1.86 10.04
CA LEU A 13 5.58 -3.09 10.51
C LEU A 13 5.61 -4.19 9.44
N LEU A 14 5.48 -3.86 8.16
CA LEU A 14 5.60 -4.84 7.08
C LEU A 14 7.03 -5.39 6.96
N SER A 15 8.07 -4.58 7.16
CA SER A 15 9.46 -5.06 7.13
C SER A 15 9.78 -6.03 8.27
N LEU A 16 9.07 -5.92 9.39
CA LEU A 16 9.18 -6.84 10.52
C LEU A 16 8.35 -8.12 10.35
N ASN A 17 7.23 -8.05 9.62
CA ASN A 17 6.27 -9.16 9.50
C ASN A 17 6.41 -9.96 8.19
N LEU A 18 7.04 -9.41 7.17
CA LEU A 18 7.29 -10.08 5.90
C LEU A 18 8.73 -10.60 5.82
N PRO A 19 8.97 -11.72 5.12
CA PRO A 19 10.31 -12.09 4.70
C PRO A 19 10.97 -10.95 3.91
N GLU A 20 12.28 -10.75 4.08
CA GLU A 20 13.04 -9.66 3.45
C GLU A 20 12.79 -9.56 1.93
N SER A 21 12.81 -10.69 1.22
CA SER A 21 12.55 -10.74 -0.22
C SER A 21 11.13 -10.31 -0.60
N ALA A 22 10.13 -10.66 0.22
CA ALA A 22 8.74 -10.29 0.00
C ALA A 22 8.52 -8.80 0.31
N TYR A 23 9.17 -8.27 1.36
CA TYR A 23 9.15 -6.86 1.69
C TYR A 23 9.83 -6.02 0.60
N TYR A 24 11.00 -6.44 0.10
CA TYR A 24 11.71 -5.76 -0.98
C TYR A 24 10.85 -5.62 -2.24
N VAL A 25 10.15 -6.70 -2.62
CA VAL A 25 9.22 -6.68 -3.76
C VAL A 25 8.04 -5.74 -3.51
N TRP A 26 7.47 -5.76 -2.31
CA TRP A 26 6.38 -4.86 -1.95
C TRP A 26 6.82 -3.39 -1.97
N GLU A 27 7.95 -3.07 -1.35
CA GLU A 27 8.52 -1.71 -1.28
C GLU A 27 8.86 -1.17 -2.68
N GLY A 28 9.42 -2.00 -3.56
CA GLY A 28 9.69 -1.62 -4.95
C GLY A 28 8.45 -1.46 -5.82
N THR A 29 7.27 -1.88 -5.35
CA THR A 29 6.02 -1.88 -6.13
C THR A 29 4.99 -0.88 -5.60
N ALA A 30 4.88 -0.73 -4.29
CA ALA A 30 3.80 0.00 -3.63
C ALA A 30 4.16 1.48 -3.43
N ILE A 31 3.32 2.37 -3.96
CA ILE A 31 3.46 3.81 -3.81
C ILE A 31 2.28 4.35 -2.99
N CYS A 32 2.53 5.22 -2.02
CA CYS A 32 1.44 5.92 -1.33
C CYS A 32 0.85 7.00 -2.24
N CYS A 33 -0.35 6.78 -2.80
CA CYS A 33 -1.03 7.78 -3.60
C CYS A 33 -1.87 8.72 -2.74
N HIS A 34 -2.51 8.19 -1.70
CA HIS A 34 -3.34 8.95 -0.78
C HIS A 34 -3.40 8.21 0.55
N CYS A 35 -3.25 8.94 1.66
CA CYS A 35 -3.42 8.39 2.99
C CYS A 35 -4.02 9.46 3.90
N ASP A 36 -5.17 9.14 4.48
CA ASP A 36 -5.84 9.90 5.55
C ASP A 36 -6.50 8.93 6.53
N ASP A 37 -7.25 9.46 7.50
CA ASP A 37 -7.90 8.67 8.56
C ASP A 37 -9.06 7.80 8.05
N GLN A 38 -9.50 7.99 6.80
CA GLN A 38 -10.60 7.23 6.19
C GLN A 38 -10.11 6.18 5.21
N ARG A 39 -9.08 6.48 4.41
CA ARG A 39 -8.62 5.62 3.32
C ARG A 39 -7.12 5.70 3.06
N LEU A 40 -6.57 4.54 2.72
CA LEU A 40 -5.26 4.35 2.10
C LEU A 40 -5.46 3.92 0.64
N VAL A 41 -4.82 4.64 -0.28
CA VAL A 41 -4.76 4.31 -1.70
C VAL A 41 -3.32 3.99 -2.05
N ILE A 42 -3.07 2.72 -2.38
CA ILE A 42 -1.76 2.21 -2.78
C ILE A 42 -1.70 2.17 -4.31
N GLY A 43 -0.75 2.87 -4.89
CA GLY A 43 -0.43 2.83 -6.30
C GLY A 43 0.47 1.66 -6.67
N ALA A 44 0.23 1.06 -7.82
CA ALA A 44 1.11 0.09 -8.46
C ALA A 44 1.47 0.55 -9.89
N PRO A 45 2.70 0.28 -10.36
CA PRO A 45 3.19 0.76 -11.65
C PRO A 45 2.62 0.01 -12.86
N THR A 46 1.92 -1.11 -12.67
CA THR A 46 1.27 -1.88 -13.75
C THR A 46 0.01 -2.58 -13.21
N GLU A 47 -0.88 -3.03 -14.09
CA GLU A 47 -2.02 -3.87 -13.71
C GLU A 47 -1.59 -5.19 -13.05
N GLN A 48 -0.51 -5.81 -13.53
CA GLN A 48 0.03 -7.04 -12.96
C GLN A 48 0.51 -6.81 -11.52
N SER A 49 1.26 -5.74 -11.31
CA SER A 49 1.70 -5.30 -9.99
C SER A 49 0.53 -4.99 -9.06
N ALA A 50 -0.52 -4.32 -9.55
CA ALA A 50 -1.72 -4.05 -8.76
C ALA A 50 -2.43 -5.35 -8.34
N ARG A 51 -2.57 -6.31 -9.27
CA ARG A 51 -3.15 -7.63 -8.96
C ARG A 51 -2.32 -8.38 -7.92
N GLN A 52 -0.99 -8.35 -8.04
CA GLN A 52 -0.09 -8.95 -7.06
C GLN A 52 -0.23 -8.30 -5.68
N LEU A 53 -0.28 -6.97 -5.61
CA LEU A 53 -0.52 -6.25 -4.35
C LEU A 53 -1.86 -6.63 -3.72
N VAL A 54 -2.92 -6.73 -4.51
CA VAL A 54 -4.25 -7.14 -4.01
C VAL A 54 -4.27 -8.58 -3.51
N GLN A 55 -3.66 -9.51 -4.23
CA GLN A 55 -3.74 -10.94 -3.92
C GLN A 55 -2.79 -11.35 -2.79
N ALA A 56 -1.54 -10.89 -2.84
CA ALA A 56 -0.51 -11.36 -1.91
C ALA A 56 -0.36 -10.47 -0.67
N TYR A 57 -0.52 -9.15 -0.82
CA TYR A 57 -0.11 -8.20 0.22
C TYR A 57 -1.27 -7.50 0.91
N LEU A 58 -2.41 -7.27 0.23
CA LEU A 58 -3.55 -6.56 0.80
C LEU A 58 -4.12 -7.20 2.07
N PRO A 59 -4.21 -8.54 2.21
CA PRO A 59 -4.61 -9.16 3.47
C PRO A 59 -3.66 -8.82 4.62
N VAL A 60 -2.35 -8.86 4.35
CA VAL A 60 -1.31 -8.53 5.34
C VAL A 60 -1.38 -7.06 5.70
N VAL A 61 -1.44 -6.17 4.71
CA VAL A 61 -1.57 -4.72 4.91
C VAL A 61 -2.77 -4.38 5.79
N ARG A 62 -3.94 -4.98 5.53
CA ARG A 62 -5.15 -4.75 6.33
C ARG A 62 -4.92 -5.15 7.79
N ARG A 63 -4.37 -6.35 8.01
CA ARG A 63 -4.06 -6.84 9.36
C ARG A 63 -3.02 -5.98 10.07
N THR A 64 -2.01 -5.50 9.35
CA THR A 64 -0.98 -4.62 9.90
C THR A 64 -1.56 -3.25 10.28
N LEU A 65 -2.49 -2.71 9.50
CA LEU A 65 -3.16 -1.45 9.80
C LEU A 65 -4.03 -1.53 11.07
N GLU A 66 -4.59 -2.69 11.40
CA GLU A 66 -5.33 -2.89 12.67
C GLU A 66 -4.45 -2.68 13.91
N ALA A 67 -3.12 -2.81 13.78
CA ALA A 67 -2.17 -2.56 14.86
C ALA A 67 -1.74 -1.08 14.96
N ILE A 68 -2.10 -0.23 13.99
CA ILE A 68 -1.71 1.18 13.97
C ILE A 68 -2.87 2.03 14.51
N PRO A 69 -2.66 2.88 15.53
CA PRO A 69 -3.69 3.81 15.99
C PRO A 69 -4.05 4.81 14.89
N ASP A 70 -5.33 5.16 14.78
CA ASP A 70 -5.87 6.07 13.74
C ASP A 70 -5.62 5.60 12.29
N ALA A 71 -5.45 4.29 12.08
CA ALA A 71 -5.28 3.74 10.76
C ALA A 71 -6.53 3.92 9.86
N PRO A 72 -6.32 4.10 8.54
CA PRO A 72 -7.40 4.20 7.57
C PRO A 72 -8.30 2.96 7.59
N LYS A 73 -9.60 3.21 7.62
CA LYS A 73 -10.63 2.16 7.63
C LYS A 73 -10.76 1.40 6.31
N ARG A 74 -10.27 1.98 5.21
CA ARG A 74 -10.39 1.42 3.87
C ARG A 74 -9.03 1.40 3.18
N VAL A 75 -8.72 0.30 2.51
CA VAL A 75 -7.51 0.15 1.71
C VAL A 75 -7.90 -0.26 0.31
N SER A 76 -7.35 0.43 -0.68
CA SER A 76 -7.55 0.16 -2.10
C SER A 76 -6.22 0.21 -2.84
N VAL A 77 -6.12 -0.55 -3.93
CA VAL A 77 -4.96 -0.57 -4.82
C VAL A 77 -5.41 -0.03 -6.18
N VAL A 78 -4.64 0.88 -6.75
CA VAL A 78 -4.89 1.48 -8.07
C VAL A 78 -3.64 1.37 -8.94
N VAL A 79 -3.81 1.38 -10.26
CA VAL A 79 -2.69 1.48 -11.19
C VAL A 79 -2.36 2.95 -11.39
N THR A 80 -1.10 3.35 -11.16
CA THR A 80 -0.65 4.74 -11.29
C THR A 80 -0.29 5.10 -12.73
N THR A 81 -0.05 4.11 -13.56
CA THR A 81 0.17 4.21 -15.01
C THR A 81 -1.12 3.83 -15.75
N GLY A 82 -2.13 4.69 -15.69
CA GLY A 82 -3.21 4.63 -16.70
C GLY A 82 -2.66 5.02 -18.08
N PRO A 83 -3.28 4.59 -19.20
CA PRO A 83 -2.87 5.05 -20.54
C PRO A 83 -2.86 6.59 -20.55
N PRO A 84 -1.99 7.25 -21.34
CA PRO A 84 -2.06 8.70 -21.49
C PRO A 84 -3.51 9.05 -21.83
N ALA A 85 -4.10 9.95 -21.05
CA ALA A 85 -5.39 10.53 -21.37
C ALA A 85 -5.30 11.00 -22.84
N ARG A 86 -6.08 10.36 -23.73
CA ARG A 86 -6.19 10.80 -25.12
C ARG A 86 -6.67 12.24 -25.09
N ALA A 87 -5.77 13.16 -25.46
CA ALA A 87 -6.11 14.48 -25.96
C ALA A 87 -6.40 14.39 -27.46
#